data_AF-A0A2T9YNP7-F1
#
_entry.id   AF-A0A2T9YNP7-F1
#
_cell.length_a   1.000
_cell.length_b   1.000
_cell.length_c   1.000
_cell.angle_alpha   90.00
_cell.angle_beta   90.00
_cell.angle_gamma   90.00
#
_symmetry.space_group_name_H-M   'P 1'
#
loop_
_entity.id
_entity.type
_entity.pdbx_description
1 polymer ?
#
loop_
_entity_poly.entity_id
_entity_poly.type
_entity_poly.pdbx_seq_one_letter_code
_entity_poly.pdbx_strand_id
1 'polypeptide(L)'
;MLANAAVGLLANVAWMAVAYRMSKAGENNYLMPVTLILLTDLAFSLEAFDFPPLWDTFDAHSLWHAATIPITFYWYRWLIDVFPAHFSKNNQEFTDGSKFD
;
A
#
# COMPACT_ATOMS: atom_id res chain seq x y z
N MET A 1 -3.16 -20.66 -2.30
CA MET A 1 -2.30 -19.80 -1.46
C MET A 1 -1.00 -19.37 -2.15
N LEU A 2 -0.16 -20.27 -2.70
CA LEU A 2 1.14 -19.88 -3.30
C LEU A 2 1.05 -18.81 -4.41
N ALA A 3 0.07 -18.92 -5.31
CA ALA A 3 -0.16 -17.91 -6.35
C ALA A 3 -0.49 -16.53 -5.76
N ASN A 4 -1.34 -16.47 -4.72
CA ASN A 4 -1.69 -15.22 -4.04
C ASN A 4 -0.48 -14.60 -3.36
N ALA A 5 0.34 -15.42 -2.68
CA ALA A 5 1.59 -14.97 -2.07
C ALA A 5 2.58 -14.42 -3.11
N ALA A 6 2.72 -15.09 -4.25
CA ALA A 6 3.58 -14.62 -5.34
C ALA A 6 3.10 -13.28 -5.91
N VAL A 7 1.80 -13.14 -6.15
CA VAL A 7 1.20 -11.88 -6.61
C VAL A 7 1.37 -10.76 -5.57
N GLY A 8 1.19 -11.07 -4.28
CA GLY A 8 1.45 -10.14 -3.17
C GLY A 8 2.88 -9.64 -3.16
N LEU A 9 3.86 -10.54 -3.29
CA LEU A 9 5.28 -10.16 -3.33
C LEU A 9 5.60 -9.25 -4.53
N LEU A 10 5.04 -9.53 -5.71
CA LEU A 10 5.19 -8.66 -6.88
C LEU A 10 4.58 -7.28 -6.64
N ALA A 11 3.39 -7.23 -6.01
CA ALA A 11 2.75 -5.98 -5.64
C ALA A 11 3.61 -5.18 -4.64
N ASN A 12 4.22 -5.85 -3.66
CA ASN A 12 5.09 -5.21 -2.67
C ASN A 12 6.30 -4.55 -3.35
N VAL A 13 6.95 -5.24 -4.29
CA VAL A 13 8.07 -4.67 -5.07
C VAL A 13 7.62 -3.44 -5.88
N ALA A 14 6.46 -3.52 -6.55
CA ALA A 14 5.93 -2.41 -7.33
C ALA A 14 5.65 -1.18 -6.46
N TRP A 15 5.03 -1.36 -5.30
CA TRP A 15 4.72 -0.26 -4.38
C TRP A 15 5.97 0.30 -3.69
N MET A 16 6.97 -0.53 -3.40
CA MET A 16 8.27 -0.06 -2.92
C MET A 16 8.97 0.84 -3.94
N ALA A 17 8.88 0.50 -5.24
CA ALA A 17 9.40 1.35 -6.31
C ALA A 17 8.66 2.69 -6.37
N VAL A 18 7.33 2.70 -6.20
CA VAL A 18 6.53 3.94 -6.12
C VAL A 18 6.94 4.79 -4.92
N ALA A 19 7.03 4.18 -3.72
CA ALA A 19 7.45 4.86 -2.50
C ALA A 19 8.84 5.49 -2.65
N TYR A 20 9.79 4.77 -3.26
CA TYR A 20 11.13 5.29 -3.53
C TYR A 20 11.11 6.49 -4.50
N ARG A 21 10.33 6.41 -5.59
CA ARG A 21 10.18 7.52 -6.54
C ARG A 21 9.58 8.76 -5.87
N MET A 22 8.58 8.57 -5.01
CA MET A 22 7.95 9.66 -4.26
C MET A 22 8.88 10.27 -3.22
N SER A 23 9.70 9.45 -2.56
CA SER A 23 10.76 9.93 -1.65
C SER A 23 11.76 10.83 -2.38
N LYS A 24 12.17 10.45 -3.59
CA LYS A 24 13.08 11.26 -4.43
C LYS A 24 12.45 12.57 -4.91
N ALA A 25 11.13 12.62 -5.06
CA ALA A 25 10.40 13.83 -5.42
C ALA A 25 10.04 14.71 -4.20
N GLY A 26 10.50 14.37 -2.99
CA GLY A 26 10.26 15.18 -1.80
C GLY A 26 8.81 15.15 -1.28
N GLU A 27 8.03 14.13 -1.64
CA GLU A 27 6.68 13.99 -1.10
C GLU A 27 6.71 13.55 0.37
N ASN A 28 6.00 14.23 1.26
CA ASN A 28 6.05 13.96 2.70
C ASN A 28 5.33 12.65 3.11
N ASN A 29 4.47 12.10 2.25
CA ASN A 29 3.64 10.93 2.57
C ASN A 29 4.00 9.67 1.75
N TYR A 30 5.30 9.51 1.43
CA TYR A 30 5.82 8.37 0.69
C TYR A 30 5.85 7.05 1.49
N LEU A 31 5.80 7.13 2.83
CA LEU A 31 5.83 5.95 3.71
C LEU A 31 4.47 5.24 3.81
N MET A 32 3.37 5.92 3.46
CA MET A 32 2.03 5.32 3.51
C MET A 32 1.91 4.00 2.74
N PRO A 33 2.31 3.89 1.45
CA PRO A 33 2.25 2.60 0.74
C PRO A 33 3.11 1.52 1.41
N VAL A 34 4.25 1.87 1.99
CA VAL A 34 5.12 0.92 2.72
C VAL A 34 4.41 0.38 3.96
N THR A 35 3.80 1.26 4.76
CA THR A 35 3.03 0.86 5.94
C THR A 35 1.84 -0.02 5.56
N LEU A 36 1.12 0.32 4.49
CA LEU A 36 -0.05 -0.44 4.05
C LEU A 36 0.32 -1.83 3.51
N ILE A 37 1.46 -1.97 2.83
CA ILE A 37 2.02 -3.27 2.45
C ILE A 37 2.28 -4.12 3.68
N LEU A 38 3.00 -3.59 4.68
CA LEU A 38 3.34 -4.33 5.89
C LEU A 38 2.09 -4.78 6.66
N LEU A 39 1.07 -3.93 6.74
CA LEU A 39 -0.22 -4.30 7.32
C LEU A 39 -0.95 -5.38 6.52
N THR A 40 -0.84 -5.35 5.19
CA THR A 40 -1.42 -6.37 4.31
C THR A 40 -0.72 -7.72 4.48
N ASP A 41 0.62 -7.72 4.56
CA ASP A 41 1.41 -8.94 4.82
C ASP A 41 1.11 -9.53 6.20
N LEU A 42 0.92 -8.67 7.21
CA LEU A 42 0.51 -9.08 8.55
C LEU A 42 -0.90 -9.69 8.54
N ALA A 43 -1.84 -9.08 7.82
CA ALA A 43 -3.19 -9.62 7.66
C ALA A 43 -3.15 -10.98 6.95
N PHE A 44 -2.43 -11.10 5.83
CA PHE A 44 -2.25 -12.36 5.11
C PHE A 44 -1.61 -13.45 5.98
N SER A 45 -0.69 -13.07 6.87
CA SER A 45 -0.09 -14.01 7.82
C SER A 45 -1.13 -14.66 8.73
N LEU A 46 -2.21 -13.95 9.11
CA LEU A 46 -3.32 -14.55 9.88
C LEU A 46 -3.96 -15.71 9.11
N GLU A 47 -4.23 -15.51 7.81
CA GLU A 47 -4.76 -16.55 6.93
C GLU A 47 -3.78 -17.73 6.78
N ALA A 48 -2.47 -17.44 6.72
CA ALA A 48 -1.43 -18.46 6.57
C ALA A 48 -1.16 -19.28 7.85
N PHE A 49 -1.34 -18.69 9.04
CA PHE A 49 -1.16 -19.38 10.32
C PHE A 49 -2.31 -20.32 10.68
N ASP A 50 -3.50 -20.11 10.08
CA ASP A 50 -4.68 -21.00 10.15
C ASP A 50 -4.93 -21.58 11.56
N PHE A 51 -5.02 -20.70 12.56
CA PHE A 51 -5.23 -21.10 13.95
C PHE A 51 -6.72 -21.36 14.26
N PRO A 52 -7.03 -22.31 15.17
CA PRO A 52 -8.41 -22.60 15.57
C PRO A 52 -9.07 -21.39 16.23
N PRO A 53 -10.41 -21.27 16.16
CA PRO A 53 -11.12 -20.08 16.62
C PRO A 53 -10.81 -19.73 18.08
N LEU A 54 -10.40 -18.48 18.30
CA LEU A 54 -10.25 -17.90 19.62
C LEU A 54 -11.64 -17.63 20.19
N TRP A 55 -11.87 -18.10 21.42
CA TRP A 55 -13.15 -17.97 22.13
C TRP A 55 -14.37 -18.50 21.34
N ASP A 56 -14.18 -19.53 20.50
CA ASP A 56 -15.23 -20.08 19.61
C ASP A 56 -15.91 -19.04 18.69
N THR A 57 -15.32 -17.85 18.54
CA THR A 57 -15.96 -16.71 17.85
C THR A 57 -15.07 -16.11 16.75
N PHE A 58 -13.76 -15.98 16.97
CA PHE A 58 -12.84 -15.35 16.02
C PHE A 58 -11.83 -16.35 15.49
N ASP A 59 -12.00 -16.77 14.24
CA ASP A 59 -11.01 -17.57 13.51
C ASP A 59 -10.01 -16.67 12.75
N ALA A 60 -8.95 -17.30 12.25
CA ALA A 60 -7.96 -16.65 11.39
C ALA A 60 -8.59 -15.90 10.19
N HIS A 61 -9.64 -16.48 9.61
CA HIS A 61 -10.27 -15.97 8.39
C HIS A 61 -11.10 -14.70 8.64
N SER A 62 -11.90 -14.66 9.70
CA SER A 62 -12.69 -13.50 10.10
C SER A 62 -11.81 -12.33 10.51
N LEU A 63 -10.68 -12.58 11.17
CA LEU A 63 -9.71 -11.53 11.49
C LEU A 63 -8.99 -11.01 10.24
N TRP A 64 -8.72 -11.87 9.25
CA TRP A 64 -8.21 -11.42 7.94
C TRP A 64 -9.19 -10.46 7.26
N HIS A 65 -10.48 -10.80 7.20
CA HIS A 65 -11.53 -9.91 6.68
C HIS A 65 -11.61 -8.61 7.48
N ALA A 66 -11.54 -8.68 8.81
CA ALA A 66 -11.60 -7.49 9.67
C ALA A 66 -10.40 -6.56 9.45
N ALA A 67 -9.20 -7.10 9.25
CA ALA A 67 -7.98 -6.32 9.03
C ALA A 67 -7.96 -5.65 7.64
N THR A 68 -8.45 -6.32 6.61
CA THR A 68 -8.40 -5.81 5.22
C THR A 68 -9.34 -4.62 4.97
N ILE A 69 -10.42 -4.47 5.74
CA ILE A 69 -11.35 -3.32 5.64
C ILE A 69 -10.64 -1.96 5.86
N PRO A 70 -10.03 -1.69 7.03
CA PRO A 70 -9.35 -0.42 7.25
C PRO A 70 -8.14 -0.24 6.33
N ILE A 71 -7.40 -1.31 6.01
CA ILE A 71 -6.27 -1.26 5.07
C ILE A 71 -6.73 -0.74 3.70
N THR A 72 -7.83 -1.28 3.18
CA THR A 72 -8.40 -0.87 1.89
C THR A 72 -8.86 0.59 1.90
N PHE A 73 -9.47 1.03 3.01
CA PHE A 73 -9.88 2.42 3.18
C PHE A 73 -8.68 3.40 3.12
N TYR A 74 -7.58 3.09 3.80
CA TYR A 74 -6.39 3.93 3.77
C TYR A 74 -5.70 3.92 2.40
N TRP A 75 -5.68 2.78 1.69
CA TRP A 75 -5.24 2.71 0.30
C TRP A 75 -6.04 3.66 -0.60
N TYR A 76 -7.36 3.58 -0.54
CA TYR A 76 -8.26 4.40 -1.35
C TYR A 76 -8.03 5.90 -1.10
N ARG A 77 -7.95 6.30 0.17
CA ARG A 77 -7.73 7.70 0.55
C ARG A 77 -6.37 8.22 0.06
N TRP A 78 -5.30 7.44 0.23
CA TRP A 78 -3.98 7.83 -0.27
C TRP A 78 -3.94 7.93 -1.81
N LEU A 79 -4.60 7.01 -2.51
CA LEU A 79 -4.68 6.98 -3.97
C LEU A 79 -5.43 8.17 -4.57
N ILE A 80 -6.38 8.75 -3.85
CA ILE A 80 -7.13 9.93 -4.33
C ILE A 80 -6.43 11.22 -3.92
N ASP A 81 -5.95 11.31 -2.68
CA ASP A 81 -5.48 12.58 -2.14
C ASP A 81 -4.01 12.87 -2.51
N VAL A 82 -3.16 11.84 -2.52
CA VAL A 82 -1.70 12.00 -2.59
C VAL A 82 -1.15 11.60 -3.95
N PHE A 83 -1.62 10.48 -4.48
CA PHE A 83 -1.09 9.93 -5.72
C PHE A 83 -1.26 10.88 -6.93
N PRO A 84 -2.43 11.51 -7.18
CA PRO A 84 -2.60 12.41 -8.33
C PRO A 84 -1.85 13.73 -8.15
N ALA A 85 -1.80 14.25 -6.93
CA ALA A 85 -1.09 15.48 -6.59
C ALA A 85 0.41 15.36 -6.90
N HIS A 86 1.01 14.21 -6.63
CA HIS A 86 2.41 13.91 -6.97
C HIS A 86 2.68 14.02 -8.49
N PHE A 87 1.82 13.43 -9.34
CA PHE A 87 2.00 13.54 -10.80
C PHE A 87 1.72 14.94 -11.34
N SER A 88 0.80 15.67 -10.71
CA SER A 88 0.50 17.06 -11.11
C SER A 88 1.69 18.00 -10.84
N LYS A 89 2.35 17.87 -9.68
CA LYS A 89 3.55 18.66 -9.35
C LYS A 89 4.70 18.43 -10.34
N ASN A 90 4.99 17.16 -10.66
CA ASN A 90 6.07 16.81 -11.58
C ASN A 90 5.85 17.42 -12.99
N ASN A 91 4.60 17.52 -13.45
CA ASN A 91 4.29 18.18 -14.71
C ASN A 91 4.49 19.71 -14.65
N GLN A 92 4.18 20.35 -13.51
CA GLN A 92 4.38 21.79 -13.33
C GLN A 92 5.87 22.15 -13.34
N GLU A 93 6.71 21.42 -12.58
CA GLU A 93 8.17 21.63 -12.57
C GLU A 93 8.79 21.46 -13.96
N PHE A 94 8.34 20.46 -14.73
CA PHE A 94 8.80 20.27 -16.11
C PHE A 94 8.44 21.46 -17.02
N THR A 95 7.20 21.97 -16.93
CA THR A 95 6.76 23.11 -17.74
C THR A 95 7.38 24.44 -17.34
N ASP A 96 7.79 24.59 -16.08
CA ASP A 96 8.46 25.80 -15.61
C ASP A 96 9.95 25.77 -15.97
N GLY A 97 10.61 24.61 -15.80
CA GLY A 97 12.00 24.41 -16.21
C GLY A 97 12.23 24.60 -17.71
N SER A 98 11.26 24.23 -18.56
CA SER A 98 11.37 24.39 -20.01
C SER A 98 11.16 25.83 -20.52
N LYS A 99 10.83 26.79 -19.64
CA LYS A 99 10.67 28.21 -20.02
C LYS A 99 11.97 29.01 -19.88
N PHE A 100 13.02 28.42 -19.32
CA PHE A 100 14.29 29.08 -19.05
C PHE A 100 15.43 28.67 -20.01
N ASP A 101 15.12 27.88 -21.05
CA ASP A 101 16.04 27.47 -22.13
C ASP A 101 15.76 28.23 -23.44
#